data_AF-A0A6I9P178-F1
#
_entry.id   AF-A0A6I9P178-F1
#
_cell.length_a   1.000
_cell.length_b   1.000
_cell.length_c   1.000
_cell.angle_alpha   90.00
_cell.angle_beta   90.00
_cell.angle_gamma   90.00
#
_symmetry.space_group_name_H-M   'P 1'
#
loop_
_entity.id
_entity.type
_entity.pdbx_description
1 polymer ?
#
loop_
_entity_poly.entity_id
_entity_poly.type
_entity_poly.pdbx_seq_one_letter_code
_entity_poly.pdbx_strand_id
1 'polypeptide(L)'
;YLSKVLRNYSEEACDGDFLSVRCPPRTTITVQSAFYGRKGASDPKQCPQSYQALFSSYNPRDDDRYCSVSTALQKMLDECQDRRSCQVLVNSRVFGTDQCPGSSKYLIVWYKCRP
;
A
#
# COMPACT_ATOMS: atom_id res chain seq x y z
N TYR A 1 -10.17 14.87 -21.71
CA TYR A 1 -9.33 15.50 -20.66
C TYR A 1 -10.04 15.46 -19.31
N LEU A 2 -11.25 16.02 -19.21
CA LEU A 2 -12.12 15.95 -18.01
C LEU A 2 -12.37 14.53 -17.46
N SER A 3 -12.55 13.52 -18.33
CA SER A 3 -12.76 12.13 -17.91
C SER A 3 -11.57 11.46 -17.20
N LYS A 4 -10.36 12.00 -17.33
CA LYS A 4 -9.15 11.50 -16.62
C LYS A 4 -8.96 12.13 -15.24
N VAL A 5 -9.56 13.30 -15.00
CA VAL A 5 -9.46 14.05 -13.73
C VAL A 5 -10.54 13.60 -12.73
N LEU A 6 -11.67 13.13 -13.23
CA LEU A 6 -12.79 12.63 -12.42
C LEU A 6 -12.65 11.14 -12.04
N ARG A 7 -11.59 10.47 -12.48
CA ARG A 7 -11.37 9.04 -12.24
C ARG A 7 -10.70 8.84 -10.88
N ASN A 8 -11.26 7.94 -10.08
CA ASN A 8 -10.58 7.40 -8.91
C ASN A 8 -9.57 6.36 -9.37
N TYR A 9 -8.33 6.49 -8.93
CA TYR A 9 -7.26 5.56 -9.20
C TYR A 9 -6.93 4.78 -7.93
N SER A 10 -6.52 3.53 -8.11
CA SER A 10 -5.99 2.69 -7.05
C SER A 10 -4.79 1.92 -7.57
N GLU A 11 -3.70 1.95 -6.81
CA GLU A 11 -2.49 1.17 -7.08
C GLU A 11 -2.15 0.35 -5.84
N GLU A 12 -1.52 -0.79 -6.06
CA GLU A 12 -1.14 -1.72 -4.99
C GLU A 12 0.19 -2.40 -5.24
N ALA A 13 0.88 -2.75 -4.16
CA ALA A 13 2.14 -3.48 -4.21
C ALA A 13 2.33 -4.29 -2.93
N CYS A 14 3.01 -5.43 -3.05
CA CYS A 14 3.31 -6.31 -1.93
C CYS A 14 4.47 -5.78 -1.08
N ASP A 15 4.56 -6.27 0.16
CA ASP A 15 5.73 -6.02 0.99
C ASP A 15 7.02 -6.50 0.31
N GLY A 16 8.01 -5.61 0.21
CA GLY A 16 9.26 -5.82 -0.53
C GLY A 16 9.28 -5.19 -1.93
N ASP A 17 8.12 -4.89 -2.51
CA ASP A 17 8.02 -4.31 -3.85
C ASP A 17 7.97 -2.77 -3.84
N PHE A 18 8.15 -2.17 -5.01
CA PHE A 18 7.96 -0.74 -5.22
C PHE A 18 6.56 -0.44 -5.76
N LEU A 19 5.84 0.44 -5.09
CA LEU A 19 4.61 1.04 -5.60
C LEU A 19 4.95 2.27 -6.46
N SER A 20 4.42 2.34 -7.69
CA SER A 20 4.58 3.50 -8.57
C SER A 20 3.23 4.16 -8.84
N VAL A 21 3.12 5.46 -8.56
CA VAL A 21 1.90 6.24 -8.79
C VAL A 21 2.21 7.32 -9.81
N ARG A 22 1.37 7.48 -10.82
CA ARG A 22 1.61 8.46 -11.89
C ARG A 22 0.34 9.08 -12.44
N CYS A 23 0.34 10.40 -12.47
CA CYS A 23 -0.70 11.20 -13.10
C CYS A 23 -0.31 11.64 -14.54
N PRO A 24 -1.31 11.89 -15.41
CA PRO A 24 -1.11 12.47 -16.73
C PRO A 24 -0.32 13.81 -16.71
N PRO A 25 0.22 14.26 -17.86
CA PRO A 25 0.85 15.58 -17.94
C PRO A 25 -0.09 16.69 -17.46
N ARG A 26 0.46 17.70 -16.77
CA ARG A 26 -0.28 18.86 -16.22
C ARG A 26 -1.35 18.47 -15.20
N THR A 27 -1.10 17.42 -14.43
CA THR A 27 -1.89 17.04 -13.26
C THR A 27 -0.96 16.52 -12.17
N THR A 28 -1.37 16.66 -10.91
CA THR A 28 -0.67 16.21 -9.72
C THR A 28 -1.51 15.21 -8.92
N ILE A 29 -0.83 14.37 -8.15
CA ILE A 29 -1.43 13.35 -7.32
C ILE A 29 -2.07 14.01 -6.09
N THR A 30 -3.33 13.67 -5.84
CA THR A 30 -4.02 13.92 -4.57
C THR A 30 -4.34 12.59 -3.93
N VAL A 31 -3.63 12.27 -2.84
CA VAL A 31 -3.91 11.06 -2.08
C VAL A 31 -5.27 11.21 -1.39
N GLN A 32 -6.12 10.18 -1.48
CA GLN A 32 -7.42 10.15 -0.82
C GLN A 32 -7.38 9.28 0.43
N SER A 33 -6.78 8.09 0.31
CA SER A 33 -6.57 7.18 1.42
C SER A 33 -5.42 6.23 1.09
N ALA A 34 -4.81 5.64 2.12
CA ALA A 34 -3.86 4.56 1.95
C ALA A 34 -4.03 3.53 3.06
N PHE A 35 -3.76 2.28 2.72
CA PHE A 35 -3.81 1.14 3.62
C PHE A 35 -2.54 0.34 3.45
N TYR A 36 -1.83 0.10 4.55
CA TYR A 36 -0.72 -0.86 4.57
C TYR A 36 -1.01 -1.90 5.65
N GLY A 37 -1.04 -3.17 5.27
CA GLY A 37 -1.39 -4.25 6.18
C GLY A 37 -1.93 -5.48 5.43
N ARG A 38 -2.84 -6.21 6.07
CA ARG A 38 -3.45 -7.45 5.56
C ARG A 38 -4.91 -7.52 5.98
N LYS A 39 -5.80 -7.97 5.10
CA LYS A 39 -7.26 -8.05 5.40
C LYS A 39 -7.75 -9.40 5.93
N GLY A 40 -6.91 -10.42 6.05
CA GLY A 40 -7.22 -11.75 6.59
C GLY A 40 -7.09 -12.87 5.55
N ALA A 41 -7.32 -14.12 5.95
CA ALA A 41 -7.13 -15.33 5.13
C ALA A 41 -8.08 -15.40 3.92
N SER A 42 -9.18 -14.65 3.97
CA SER A 42 -10.19 -14.54 2.90
C SER A 42 -9.80 -13.54 1.81
N ASP A 43 -8.66 -12.86 1.92
CA ASP A 43 -8.22 -11.89 0.91
C ASP A 43 -7.62 -12.65 -0.29
N PRO A 44 -8.23 -12.58 -1.49
CA PRO A 44 -7.69 -13.23 -2.67
C PRO A 44 -6.34 -12.65 -3.12
N LYS A 45 -5.89 -11.54 -2.52
CA LYS A 45 -4.58 -10.93 -2.77
C LYS A 45 -3.46 -11.72 -2.09
N GLN A 46 -3.05 -12.79 -2.75
CA GLN A 46 -1.90 -13.60 -2.36
C GLN A 46 -0.60 -12.91 -2.75
N CYS A 47 -0.20 -11.90 -1.96
CA CYS A 47 1.21 -11.52 -1.95
C CYS A 47 2.03 -12.74 -1.52
N PRO A 48 3.12 -13.09 -2.24
CA PRO A 48 3.93 -14.25 -1.90
C PRO A 48 4.36 -14.15 -0.45
N GLN A 49 4.22 -15.25 0.31
CA GLN A 49 4.67 -15.29 1.70
C GLN A 49 6.15 -14.95 1.73
N SER A 50 6.50 -13.92 2.51
CA SER A 50 7.89 -13.54 2.71
C SER A 50 8.63 -14.70 3.38
N TYR A 51 9.91 -14.88 3.08
CA TYR A 51 10.74 -15.94 3.67
C TYR A 51 10.74 -15.90 5.22
N GLN A 52 10.45 -14.75 5.83
CA GLN A 52 10.30 -14.62 7.29
C GLN A 52 9.09 -15.37 7.85
N ALA A 53 8.01 -15.54 7.07
CA ALA A 53 6.87 -16.38 7.43
C ALA A 53 7.24 -17.88 7.48
N LEU A 54 8.27 -18.31 6.74
CA LEU A 54 8.71 -19.71 6.68
C LEU A 54 9.56 -20.13 7.89
N PHE A 55 10.20 -19.18 8.58
CA PHE A 55 11.09 -19.45 9.73
C PHE A 55 10.52 -19.04 11.08
N SER A 56 9.42 -18.29 11.10
CA SER A 56 8.66 -18.00 12.32
C SER A 56 7.80 -19.22 12.64
N SER A 57 7.58 -19.56 13.92
CA SER A 57 6.66 -20.64 14.34
C SER A 57 5.21 -20.27 14.02
N TYR A 58 4.89 -20.22 12.73
CA TYR A 58 3.70 -19.63 12.13
C TYR A 58 2.51 -20.51 12.46
N ASN A 59 1.63 -20.04 13.35
CA ASN A 59 0.34 -20.66 13.57
C ASN A 59 -0.61 -20.17 12.45
N PRO A 60 -1.13 -21.06 11.58
CA PRO A 60 -2.08 -20.68 10.53
C PRO A 60 -3.38 -20.06 11.05
N ARG A 61 -3.64 -20.15 12.37
CA ARG A 61 -4.79 -19.54 13.03
C ARG A 61 -4.66 -18.03 13.25
N ASP A 62 -3.46 -17.46 13.11
CA ASP A 62 -3.21 -16.01 13.18
C ASP A 62 -3.31 -15.34 11.79
N ASP A 63 -3.53 -16.15 10.73
CA ASP A 63 -3.67 -15.74 9.33
C ASP A 63 -4.97 -14.94 9.08
N ASP A 64 -5.93 -15.04 9.99
CA ASP A 64 -7.26 -14.42 9.88
C ASP A 64 -7.34 -13.03 10.54
N ARG A 65 -6.21 -12.53 11.08
CA ARG A 65 -6.20 -11.25 11.78
C ARG A 65 -6.06 -10.08 10.81
N TYR A 66 -7.12 -9.29 10.68
CA TYR A 66 -7.06 -7.98 10.04
C TYR A 66 -5.98 -7.13 10.71
N CYS A 67 -5.11 -6.55 9.89
CA CYS A 67 -4.00 -5.74 10.33
C CYS A 67 -3.88 -4.48 9.48
N SER A 68 -3.67 -3.35 10.14
CA SER A 68 -3.41 -2.09 9.45
C SER A 68 -2.40 -1.24 10.22
N VAL A 69 -1.60 -0.51 9.47
CA VAL A 69 -0.66 0.48 10.00
C VAL A 69 -1.21 1.88 9.70
N SER A 70 -1.39 2.69 10.75
CA SER A 70 -2.04 4.00 10.66
C SER A 70 -1.22 5.05 9.90
N THR A 71 0.10 4.87 9.83
CA THR A 71 1.06 5.77 9.17
C THR A 71 1.09 5.63 7.64
N ALA A 72 0.34 4.68 7.06
CA ALA A 72 0.23 4.49 5.61
C ALA A 72 -0.18 5.75 4.85
N LEU A 73 -1.23 6.41 5.34
CA LEU A 73 -1.75 7.63 4.71
C LEU A 73 -0.73 8.77 4.78
N GLN A 74 -0.17 9.02 5.97
CA GLN A 74 0.80 10.08 6.16
C GLN A 74 2.01 9.89 5.24
N LYS A 75 2.54 8.67 5.16
CA LYS A 75 3.69 8.39 4.30
C LYS A 75 3.39 8.61 2.81
N MET A 76 2.21 8.21 2.35
CA MET A 76 1.80 8.47 0.96
C MET A 76 1.58 9.95 0.69
N LEU A 77 1.07 10.71 1.66
CA LEU A 77 0.98 12.16 1.55
C LEU A 77 2.38 12.77 1.41
N ASP A 78 3.33 12.40 2.28
CA ASP A 78 4.68 12.96 2.28
C ASP A 78 5.44 12.66 0.96
N GLU A 79 5.31 11.45 0.44
CA GLU A 79 6.06 11.00 -0.75
C GLU A 79 5.40 11.39 -2.07
N CYS A 80 4.07 11.43 -2.14
CA CYS A 80 3.35 11.50 -3.41
C CYS A 80 2.49 12.75 -3.60
N GLN A 81 2.05 13.41 -2.52
CA GLN A 81 1.17 14.56 -2.63
C GLN A 81 1.82 15.66 -3.48
N ASP A 82 1.02 16.26 -4.38
CA ASP A 82 1.42 17.36 -5.26
C ASP A 82 2.55 17.04 -6.26
N ARG A 83 2.96 15.76 -6.33
CA ARG A 83 3.88 15.28 -7.37
C ARG A 83 3.11 14.73 -8.55
N ARG A 84 3.73 14.74 -9.73
CA ARG A 84 3.17 14.08 -10.93
C ARG A 84 3.39 12.57 -10.91
N SER A 85 4.51 12.14 -10.34
CA SER A 85 4.87 10.73 -10.16
C SER A 85 5.68 10.56 -8.89
N CYS A 86 5.43 9.46 -8.18
CA CYS A 86 6.22 9.03 -7.03
C CYS A 86 6.45 7.52 -7.09
N GLN A 87 7.48 7.06 -6.41
CA GLN A 87 7.77 5.65 -6.22
C GLN A 87 8.10 5.42 -4.75
N VAL A 88 7.45 4.44 -4.12
CA VAL A 88 7.60 4.17 -2.68
C VAL A 88 7.93 2.70 -2.49
N LEU A 89 8.98 2.42 -1.71
CA LEU A 89 9.30 1.05 -1.30
C LEU A 89 8.31 0.61 -0.22
N VAL A 90 7.57 -0.45 -0.48
CA VAL A 90 6.62 -1.02 0.47
C VAL A 90 7.37 -1.90 1.45
N ASN A 91 7.62 -1.40 2.66
CA ASN A 91 8.16 -2.22 3.74
C ASN A 91 7.74 -1.70 5.12
N SER A 92 7.75 -2.57 6.12
CA SER A 92 7.38 -2.22 7.49
C SER A 92 8.29 -1.16 8.11
N ARG A 93 9.59 -1.10 7.77
CA ARG A 93 10.51 -0.07 8.30
C ARG A 93 10.13 1.35 7.86
N VAL A 94 9.60 1.49 6.65
CA VAL A 94 9.20 2.75 6.01
C VAL A 94 7.82 3.17 6.49
N PHE A 95 6.93 2.20 6.67
CA PHE A 95 5.54 2.45 7.02
C PHE A 95 5.25 2.40 8.52
N GLY A 96 6.17 2.00 9.39
CA GLY A 96 6.02 2.03 10.85
C GLY A 96 5.97 0.65 11.52
N THR A 97 5.96 0.62 12.85
CA THR A 97 6.05 -0.63 13.64
C THR A 97 5.03 -1.66 13.18
N ASP A 98 5.53 -2.83 12.77
CA ASP A 98 4.74 -3.92 12.25
C ASP A 98 3.90 -4.54 13.37
N GLN A 99 2.59 -4.26 13.35
CA GLN A 99 1.65 -4.87 14.28
C GLN A 99 1.36 -6.34 13.93
N CYS A 100 1.84 -6.84 12.77
CA CYS A 100 1.64 -8.20 12.30
C CYS A 100 2.93 -8.79 11.68
N PRO A 101 3.91 -9.14 12.54
CA PRO A 101 5.16 -9.74 12.10
C PRO A 101 4.90 -11.09 11.41
N GLY A 102 5.61 -11.34 10.30
CA GLY A 102 5.52 -12.63 9.58
C GLY A 102 4.32 -12.80 8.65
N SER A 103 3.47 -11.77 8.47
CA SER A 103 2.35 -11.81 7.51
C SER A 103 2.72 -11.17 6.16
N SER A 104 2.21 -11.72 5.05
CA SER A 104 2.23 -11.07 3.72
C SER A 104 1.36 -9.82 3.77
N LYS A 105 2.00 -8.66 3.86
CA LYS A 105 1.35 -7.35 3.83
C LYS A 105 1.36 -6.80 2.42
N TYR A 106 0.49 -5.84 2.18
CA TYR A 106 0.46 -5.06 0.95
C TYR A 106 0.08 -3.62 1.25
N LEU A 107 0.50 -2.71 0.38
CA LEU A 107 0.06 -1.32 0.34
C LEU A 107 -1.01 -1.16 -0.74
N ILE A 108 -2.11 -0.49 -0.44
CA ILE A 108 -3.05 0.03 -1.43
C ILE A 108 -3.17 1.53 -1.21
N VAL A 109 -3.04 2.31 -2.28
CA VAL A 109 -3.30 3.75 -2.26
C VAL A 109 -4.49 4.05 -3.17
N TRP A 110 -5.40 4.89 -2.69
CA TRP A 110 -6.45 5.49 -3.50
C TRP A 110 -6.12 6.96 -3.72
N TYR A 111 -6.11 7.39 -4.97
CA TYR A 111 -5.72 8.74 -5.34
C TYR A 111 -6.53 9.27 -6.53
N LYS A 112 -6.44 10.58 -6.71
CA LYS A 112 -6.97 11.31 -7.86
C LYS A 112 -5.85 12.12 -8.50
N CYS A 113 -6.06 12.51 -9.76
CA CYS A 113 -5.18 13.43 -10.46
C CYS A 113 -5.89 14.77 -10.63
N ARG A 114 -5.41 15.82 -9.96
CA ARG A 114 -5.94 17.18 -10.10
C ARG A 114 -5.08 18.01 -11.05
N PRO A 115 -5.64 18.95 -11.83
CA PRO A 115 -4.84 19.93 -12.58
C PRO A 115 -3.91 20.72 -11.67
#